data_AF-A0A813I4Y7-F1
#
_entry.id   AF-A0A813I4Y7-F1
#
_cell.length_a   1.000
_cell.length_b   1.000
_cell.length_c   1.000
_cell.angle_alpha   90.00
_cell.angle_beta   90.00
_cell.angle_gamma   90.00
#
_symmetry.space_group_name_H-M   'P 1'
#
loop_
_entity.id
_entity.type
_entity.pdbx_description
1 polymer ?
#
loop_
_entity_poly.entity_id
_entity_poly.type
_entity_poly.pdbx_seq_one_letter_code
_entity_poly.pdbx_strand_id
1 'polypeptide(L)'
;MSTDIDLDVAQQTRAIHFPALLGEADLDNVRSCHQEQLVNGRRPQQHEHKRRTFLNGGGAARGGLQGSAPAVVAKLFRAASQAKQLGGWGEQQGGPLRDIDMRRFRIRVAELWEYQPGGGLVDDYHYDGGSIVTIVCLLNNLTDFTGGVFRTFESNGMHAEHILERGDVLCLLSHKYHNVTPVITGQRHSLVLELFQDDDDDIADDDNCARMASDQESGFVGCGGLAAAQQAVHDSVQRLEFTGIKSRSELGECLNFVEELLVGPLSTERSLQGLSFASCSLNSDDLGRLASVLQNDIGQKLTAFGVSKNPGVDCDAWHKLWAHLPEKATWLDFGDNQLVDADVAPFMDDLPSLKELGKLYLDGNQLRDLSILCKSLPDTNITELDLGDNSIDDTNVAMLSTAVANSFVTLLVMGTNPISAAGITSLIDTLPSSRIEVLYLDHTGVDDACLAALAKVLKHSKLAELHVDSTKVTDAGVRDLLPHIGASELRHVDVAGNGVSDATMQLLDNRVGQEFV
;
A
#
# COMPACT_ATOMS: atom_id res chain seq x y z
N MET A 1 3.56 8.48 -18.29
CA MET A 1 2.96 9.57 -19.09
C MET A 1 3.08 10.84 -18.28
N SER A 2 4.13 11.63 -18.52
CA SER A 2 4.41 12.92 -17.86
C SER A 2 3.24 13.52 -17.07
N THR A 3 3.35 13.55 -15.75
CA THR A 3 2.47 14.31 -14.82
C THR A 3 2.33 15.80 -15.16
N ASP A 4 3.13 16.34 -16.09
CA ASP A 4 2.99 17.70 -16.57
C ASP A 4 1.83 17.88 -17.57
N ILE A 5 0.95 18.82 -17.23
CA ILE A 5 -0.11 19.31 -18.12
C ILE A 5 0.48 20.38 -19.02
N ASP A 6 0.12 20.35 -20.31
CA ASP A 6 0.48 21.41 -21.25
C ASP A 6 0.07 22.80 -20.69
N LEU A 7 1.05 23.70 -20.57
CA LEU A 7 0.90 25.02 -19.97
C LEU A 7 -0.15 25.87 -20.69
N ASP A 8 -0.19 25.81 -22.03
CA ASP A 8 -1.12 26.59 -22.84
C ASP A 8 -2.55 26.06 -22.68
N VAL A 9 -2.70 24.73 -22.56
CA VAL A 9 -3.99 24.10 -22.25
C VAL A 9 -4.45 24.49 -20.85
N ALA A 10 -3.57 24.46 -19.85
CA ALA A 10 -3.92 24.82 -18.47
C ALA A 10 -4.41 26.27 -18.35
N GLN A 11 -3.79 27.22 -19.06
CA GLN A 11 -4.23 28.63 -19.04
C GLN A 11 -5.63 28.84 -19.64
N GLN A 12 -6.08 27.96 -20.53
CA GLN A 12 -7.41 28.02 -21.13
C GLN A 12 -8.50 27.44 -20.23
N THR A 13 -8.12 26.68 -19.20
CA THR A 13 -9.08 26.10 -18.26
C THR A 13 -9.51 27.10 -17.19
N ARG A 14 -10.77 26.99 -16.75
CA ARG A 14 -11.28 27.77 -15.60
C ARG A 14 -10.96 27.07 -14.28
N ALA A 15 -10.69 27.85 -13.24
CA ALA A 15 -10.71 27.34 -11.87
C ALA A 15 -12.16 27.05 -11.42
N ILE A 16 -12.34 26.04 -10.57
CA ILE A 16 -13.64 25.57 -10.09
C ILE A 16 -13.77 25.84 -8.60
N HIS A 17 -14.76 26.66 -8.24
CA HIS A 17 -15.01 27.11 -6.87
C HIS A 17 -16.12 26.27 -6.21
N PHE A 18 -15.84 25.80 -5.01
CA PHE A 18 -16.72 25.04 -4.14
C PHE A 18 -16.96 25.84 -2.85
N PRO A 19 -18.08 26.56 -2.74
CA PRO A 19 -18.36 27.40 -1.59
C PRO A 19 -18.69 26.55 -0.35
N ALA A 20 -18.14 26.96 0.79
CA ALA A 20 -18.34 26.36 2.11
C ALA A 20 -18.14 24.82 2.15
N LEU A 21 -17.19 24.31 1.36
CA LEU A 21 -16.92 22.86 1.30
C LEU A 21 -16.36 22.33 2.63
N LEU A 22 -15.51 23.12 3.29
CA LEU A 22 -14.97 22.80 4.62
C LEU A 22 -15.75 23.56 5.70
N GLY A 23 -16.42 22.82 6.57
CA GLY A 23 -17.11 23.36 7.74
C GLY A 23 -16.16 23.59 8.92
N GLU A 24 -16.67 24.14 10.02
CA GLU A 24 -15.88 24.45 11.22
C GLU A 24 -15.05 23.26 11.73
N ALA A 25 -15.67 22.08 11.83
CA ALA A 25 -14.97 20.87 12.28
C ALA A 25 -13.82 20.47 11.34
N ASP A 26 -13.97 20.68 10.03
CA ASP A 26 -12.90 20.42 9.06
C ASP A 26 -11.74 21.39 9.26
N LEU A 27 -12.04 22.68 9.42
CA LEU A 27 -11.05 23.72 9.66
C LEU A 27 -10.30 23.50 10.98
N ASP A 28 -10.98 23.03 12.02
CA ASP A 28 -10.37 22.66 13.30
C ASP A 28 -9.47 21.44 13.18
N ASN A 29 -9.85 20.45 12.36
CA ASN A 29 -8.98 19.30 12.07
C ASN A 29 -7.71 19.71 11.31
N VAL A 30 -7.82 20.62 10.32
CA VAL A 30 -6.64 21.18 9.63
C VAL A 30 -5.73 21.93 10.59
N ARG A 31 -6.30 22.76 11.48
CA ARG A 31 -5.55 23.49 12.51
C ARG A 31 -4.87 22.55 13.50
N SER A 32 -5.58 21.50 13.93
CA SER A 32 -5.04 20.50 14.87
C SER A 32 -3.87 19.73 14.24
N CYS A 33 -4.01 19.30 12.98
CA CYS A 33 -2.92 18.68 12.23
C CYS A 33 -1.71 19.61 12.11
N HIS A 34 -1.93 20.90 11.80
CA HIS A 34 -0.84 21.87 11.75
C HIS A 34 -0.11 22.00 13.10
N GLN A 35 -0.83 22.10 14.21
CA GLN A 35 -0.22 22.14 15.55
C GLN A 35 0.54 20.86 15.87
N GLU A 36 -0.03 19.70 15.54
CA GLU A 36 0.62 18.40 15.70
C GLU A 36 1.95 18.34 14.96
N GLN A 37 2.02 18.83 13.71
CA GLN A 37 3.27 18.89 12.96
C GLN A 37 4.33 19.76 13.65
N LEU A 38 3.93 20.90 14.22
CA LEU A 38 4.85 21.77 14.96
C LEU A 38 5.36 21.10 16.24
N VAL A 39 4.48 20.42 16.99
CA VAL A 39 4.83 19.67 18.20
C VAL A 39 5.76 18.50 17.90
N ASN A 40 5.53 17.82 16.77
CA ASN A 40 6.36 16.71 16.29
C ASN A 40 7.70 17.19 15.67
N GLY A 41 8.09 18.45 15.90
CA GLY A 41 9.39 18.98 15.54
C GLY A 41 9.52 19.45 14.09
N ARG A 42 8.44 19.44 13.29
CA ARG A 42 8.47 19.98 11.93
C ARG A 42 8.62 21.50 11.98
N ARG A 43 9.73 21.99 11.42
CA ARG A 43 10.05 23.42 11.40
C ARG A 43 9.39 24.11 10.20
N PRO A 44 8.59 25.17 10.40
CA PRO A 44 8.08 25.98 9.30
C PRO A 44 9.22 26.56 8.48
N GLN A 45 9.07 26.55 7.16
CA GLN A 45 9.97 27.28 6.27
C GLN A 45 9.56 28.76 6.26
N GLN A 46 10.49 29.62 6.64
CA GLN A 46 10.25 31.03 6.77
C GLN A 46 10.73 31.78 5.52
N HIS A 47 9.87 32.62 4.99
CA HIS A 47 10.14 33.54 3.90
C HIS A 47 9.88 34.97 4.37
N GLU A 48 10.25 35.95 3.54
CA GLU A 48 9.94 37.35 3.79
C GLU A 48 8.42 37.54 3.87
N HIS A 49 7.92 37.97 5.04
CA HIS A 49 6.50 38.21 5.34
C HIS A 49 5.53 37.02 5.19
N LYS A 50 6.01 35.78 5.02
CA LYS A 50 5.16 34.58 5.00
C LYS A 50 5.90 33.35 5.53
N ARG A 51 5.17 32.37 6.05
CA ARG A 51 5.72 31.07 6.43
C ARG A 51 4.87 29.92 5.89
N ARG A 52 5.54 28.81 5.61
CA ARG A 52 4.94 27.57 5.14
C ARG A 52 5.20 26.45 6.13
N THR A 53 4.19 25.63 6.39
CA THR A 53 4.34 24.36 7.11
C THR A 53 3.83 23.21 6.26
N PHE A 54 4.70 22.22 6.01
CA PHE A 54 4.30 20.99 5.33
C PHE A 54 3.42 20.15 6.24
N LEU A 55 2.29 19.69 5.70
CA LEU A 55 1.35 18.78 6.32
C LEU A 55 1.38 17.39 5.65
N ASN A 56 2.32 17.10 4.76
CA ASN A 56 2.56 15.74 4.24
C ASN A 56 2.86 14.76 5.38
N GLY A 57 2.45 13.49 5.24
CA GLY A 57 3.01 12.42 6.07
C GLY A 57 4.50 12.24 5.77
N GLY A 58 5.31 11.96 6.80
CA GLY A 58 6.61 11.30 6.57
C GLY A 58 6.36 9.83 6.23
N GLY A 59 7.26 9.18 5.49
CA GLY A 59 7.13 7.77 5.10
C GLY A 59 6.77 6.83 6.26
N ALA A 60 6.11 5.71 5.91
CA ALA A 60 5.64 4.59 6.73
C ALA A 60 4.71 4.88 7.94
N ALA A 61 4.73 6.07 8.55
CA ALA A 61 3.83 6.41 9.66
C ALA A 61 2.60 7.18 9.15
N ARG A 62 1.39 6.83 9.65
CA ARG A 62 0.14 7.59 9.43
C ARG A 62 0.17 8.97 10.12
N GLY A 63 1.08 9.84 9.72
CA GLY A 63 1.14 11.25 10.11
C GLY A 63 0.72 12.21 8.99
N GLY A 64 0.53 13.49 9.31
CA GLY A 64 0.16 14.54 8.34
C GLY A 64 -1.34 14.60 8.04
N LEU A 65 -1.74 15.43 7.07
CA LEU A 65 -3.14 15.75 6.80
C LEU A 65 -3.98 14.51 6.45
N GLN A 66 -3.38 13.54 5.75
CA GLN A 66 -4.02 12.27 5.38
C GLN A 66 -4.39 11.43 6.61
N GLY A 67 -3.49 11.37 7.60
CA GLY A 67 -3.69 10.60 8.83
C GLY A 67 -4.53 11.33 9.88
N SER A 68 -4.23 12.61 10.11
CA SER A 68 -4.86 13.42 11.16
C SER A 68 -6.22 13.99 10.76
N ALA A 69 -6.51 14.13 9.46
CA ALA A 69 -7.77 14.71 8.96
C ALA A 69 -8.32 13.99 7.70
N PRO A 70 -8.53 12.65 7.73
CA PRO A 70 -8.90 11.87 6.55
C PRO A 70 -10.24 12.29 5.94
N ALA A 71 -11.19 12.76 6.75
CA ALA A 71 -12.47 13.27 6.27
C ALA A 71 -12.33 14.56 5.46
N VAL A 72 -11.37 15.43 5.82
CA VAL A 72 -11.04 16.66 5.09
C VAL A 72 -10.44 16.28 3.74
N VAL A 73 -9.45 15.39 3.73
CA VAL A 73 -8.85 14.91 2.48
C VAL A 73 -9.91 14.29 1.56
N ALA A 74 -10.79 13.44 2.08
CA ALA A 74 -11.86 12.84 1.29
C ALA A 74 -12.78 13.89 0.63
N LYS A 75 -13.06 15.02 1.31
CA LYS A 75 -13.81 16.15 0.72
C LYS A 75 -13.01 16.83 -0.40
N LEU A 76 -11.73 17.09 -0.19
CA LEU A 76 -10.87 17.74 -1.18
C LEU A 76 -10.67 16.86 -2.43
N PHE A 77 -10.49 15.54 -2.26
CA PHE A 77 -10.41 14.59 -3.38
C PHE A 77 -11.72 14.52 -4.15
N ARG A 78 -12.88 14.51 -3.47
CA ARG A 78 -14.18 14.60 -4.14
C ARG A 78 -14.35 15.90 -4.91
N ALA A 79 -13.86 17.03 -4.37
CA ALA A 79 -13.90 18.31 -5.07
C ALA A 79 -13.02 18.31 -6.32
N ALA A 80 -11.82 17.71 -6.28
CA ALA A 80 -11.01 17.51 -7.47
C ALA A 80 -11.75 16.65 -8.52
N SER A 81 -12.39 15.56 -8.09
CA SER A 81 -13.19 14.69 -8.98
C SER A 81 -14.34 15.43 -9.64
N GLN A 82 -15.06 16.25 -8.87
CA GLN A 82 -16.13 17.09 -9.39
C GLN A 82 -15.58 18.20 -10.29
N ALA A 83 -14.42 18.78 -9.97
CA ALA A 83 -13.78 19.80 -10.78
C ALA A 83 -13.37 19.26 -12.16
N LYS A 84 -12.91 18.01 -12.26
CA LYS A 84 -12.64 17.36 -13.57
C LYS A 84 -13.88 17.33 -14.45
N GLN A 85 -15.06 17.07 -13.89
CA GLN A 85 -16.31 17.05 -14.63
C GLN A 85 -16.81 18.47 -14.95
N LEU A 86 -16.89 19.34 -13.94
CA LEU A 86 -17.42 20.70 -14.07
C LEU A 86 -16.52 21.60 -14.91
N GLY A 87 -15.20 21.42 -14.83
CA GLY A 87 -14.20 22.17 -15.59
C GLY A 87 -13.99 21.68 -17.01
N GLY A 88 -14.63 20.58 -17.40
CA GLY A 88 -14.46 20.00 -18.73
C GLY A 88 -13.08 19.39 -18.94
N TRP A 89 -12.44 18.92 -17.86
CA TRP A 89 -11.09 18.37 -17.92
C TRP A 89 -11.09 16.89 -18.35
N GLY A 90 -12.23 16.19 -18.33
CA GLY A 90 -12.33 14.74 -18.60
C GLY A 90 -12.62 14.31 -20.05
N GLU A 91 -12.80 12.99 -20.22
CA GLU A 91 -12.91 12.29 -21.51
C GLU A 91 -14.10 12.71 -22.38
N GLN A 92 -15.29 12.92 -21.78
CA GLN A 92 -16.50 13.26 -22.52
C GLN A 92 -16.42 14.61 -23.29
N GLN A 93 -15.37 15.39 -23.07
CA GLN A 93 -15.14 16.68 -23.71
C GLN A 93 -13.73 16.77 -24.36
N GLY A 94 -12.97 15.67 -24.40
CA GLY A 94 -11.60 15.67 -24.90
C GLY A 94 -10.62 16.51 -24.07
N GLY A 95 -10.92 16.73 -22.79
CA GLY A 95 -10.19 17.64 -21.91
C GLY A 95 -8.78 17.14 -21.51
N PRO A 96 -7.96 18.02 -20.89
CA PRO A 96 -6.55 17.75 -20.55
C PRO A 96 -6.31 16.54 -19.65
N LEU A 97 -7.30 16.10 -18.88
CA LEU A 97 -7.23 14.98 -17.95
C LEU A 97 -8.03 13.75 -18.43
N ARG A 98 -8.29 13.63 -19.74
CA ARG A 98 -9.09 12.51 -20.29
C ARG A 98 -8.51 11.13 -19.94
N ASP A 99 -7.18 11.00 -19.95
CA ASP A 99 -6.45 9.75 -19.76
C ASP A 99 -6.00 9.54 -18.29
N ILE A 100 -6.36 10.46 -17.39
CA ILE A 100 -5.95 10.48 -15.97
C ILE A 100 -7.02 9.83 -15.10
N ASP A 101 -6.65 8.79 -14.35
CA ASP A 101 -7.54 8.13 -13.38
C ASP A 101 -7.47 8.80 -12.02
N MET A 102 -8.51 9.56 -11.70
CA MET A 102 -8.63 10.30 -10.45
C MET A 102 -8.68 9.43 -9.19
N ARG A 103 -8.98 8.13 -9.32
CA ARG A 103 -8.94 7.18 -8.19
C ARG A 103 -7.51 6.89 -7.75
N ARG A 104 -6.54 7.14 -8.63
CA ARG A 104 -5.10 6.93 -8.39
C ARG A 104 -4.39 8.17 -7.84
N PHE A 105 -5.11 9.26 -7.57
CA PHE A 105 -4.47 10.46 -7.03
C PHE A 105 -3.85 10.20 -5.66
N ARG A 106 -2.70 10.83 -5.46
CA ARG A 106 -1.96 10.91 -4.20
C ARG A 106 -1.71 12.38 -3.89
N ILE A 107 -1.53 12.68 -2.60
CA ILE A 107 -1.10 14.02 -2.18
C ILE A 107 0.40 14.11 -2.44
N ARG A 108 0.81 14.92 -3.41
CA ARG A 108 2.24 15.24 -3.61
C ARG A 108 2.71 16.18 -2.51
N VAL A 109 1.92 17.22 -2.29
CA VAL A 109 2.22 18.32 -1.38
C VAL A 109 0.95 18.70 -0.64
N ALA A 110 1.04 18.84 0.69
CA ALA A 110 0.04 19.48 1.51
C ALA A 110 0.72 20.56 2.34
N GLU A 111 0.30 21.81 2.21
CA GLU A 111 0.96 22.96 2.82
C GLU A 111 -0.03 23.90 3.47
N LEU A 112 0.29 24.33 4.68
CA LEU A 112 -0.38 25.46 5.32
C LEU A 112 0.50 26.69 5.21
N TRP A 113 -0.05 27.73 4.61
CA TRP A 113 0.59 29.03 4.42
C TRP A 113 -0.01 30.08 5.34
N GLU A 114 0.86 30.86 5.98
CA GLU A 114 0.50 31.99 6.82
C GLU A 114 1.20 33.24 6.30
N TYR A 115 0.40 34.17 5.76
CA TYR A 115 0.87 35.44 5.20
C TYR A 115 0.64 36.56 6.22
N GLN A 116 1.65 37.39 6.40
CA GLN A 116 1.61 38.63 7.19
C GLN A 116 1.60 39.85 6.24
N PRO A 117 1.41 41.10 6.74
CA PRO A 117 1.47 42.28 5.88
C PRO A 117 2.76 42.35 5.06
N GLY A 118 2.64 42.59 3.76
CA GLY A 118 3.71 42.51 2.76
C GLY A 118 3.88 41.12 2.12
N GLY A 119 3.36 40.07 2.75
CA GLY A 119 3.46 38.70 2.28
C GLY A 119 2.51 38.39 1.14
N GLY A 120 3.02 37.74 0.11
CA GLY A 120 2.26 37.25 -1.04
C GLY A 120 3.03 36.20 -1.84
N LEU A 121 2.42 35.75 -2.91
CA LEU A 121 3.07 35.01 -3.99
C LEU A 121 2.90 35.90 -5.22
N VAL A 122 3.93 36.69 -5.55
CA VAL A 122 3.81 37.82 -6.50
C VAL A 122 4.37 37.51 -7.89
N ASP A 123 4.76 36.27 -8.12
CA ASP A 123 5.18 35.81 -9.44
C ASP A 123 3.94 35.45 -10.27
N ASP A 124 3.73 36.19 -11.36
CA ASP A 124 2.59 36.01 -12.27
C ASP A 124 2.67 34.72 -13.08
N TYR A 125 3.86 34.10 -13.15
CA TYR A 125 4.10 32.86 -13.89
C TYR A 125 4.32 31.65 -12.96
N HIS A 126 3.95 31.78 -11.69
CA HIS A 126 4.02 30.66 -10.76
C HIS A 126 2.96 29.60 -11.08
N TYR A 127 3.38 28.34 -11.06
CA TYR A 127 2.53 27.17 -11.17
C TYR A 127 3.15 25.99 -10.41
N ASP A 128 2.37 24.95 -10.17
CA ASP A 128 2.78 23.79 -9.37
C ASP A 128 3.24 22.64 -10.28
N GLY A 129 4.50 22.68 -10.70
CA GLY A 129 5.09 21.63 -11.55
C GLY A 129 5.20 20.26 -10.85
N GLY A 130 5.01 19.18 -11.61
CA GLY A 130 4.96 17.81 -11.08
C GLY A 130 3.64 17.43 -10.40
N SER A 131 2.61 18.25 -10.56
CA SER A 131 1.26 18.06 -10.00
C SER A 131 0.22 18.19 -11.12
N ILE A 132 -0.97 17.62 -10.91
CA ILE A 132 -2.07 17.60 -11.88
C ILE A 132 -3.17 18.57 -11.48
N VAL A 133 -3.60 18.53 -10.21
CA VAL A 133 -4.64 19.43 -9.67
C VAL A 133 -4.13 20.12 -8.41
N THR A 134 -4.19 21.44 -8.40
CA THR A 134 -3.95 22.26 -7.22
C THR A 134 -5.28 22.64 -6.59
N ILE A 135 -5.36 22.47 -5.28
CA ILE A 135 -6.52 22.76 -4.45
C ILE A 135 -6.12 23.82 -3.42
N VAL A 136 -6.86 24.93 -3.39
CA VAL A 136 -6.61 26.03 -2.46
C VAL A 136 -7.83 26.23 -1.57
N CYS A 137 -7.63 26.31 -0.26
CA CYS A 137 -8.67 26.60 0.71
C CYS A 137 -8.29 27.80 1.58
N LEU A 138 -9.23 28.71 1.81
CA LEU A 138 -9.06 29.79 2.78
C LEU A 138 -9.51 29.34 4.18
N LEU A 139 -8.63 29.49 5.17
CA LEU A 139 -8.84 28.94 6.51
C LEU A 139 -9.41 29.96 7.52
N ASN A 140 -9.22 31.25 7.25
CA ASN A 140 -9.66 32.35 8.12
C ASN A 140 -10.67 33.26 7.43
N ASN A 141 -11.31 34.16 8.17
CA ASN A 141 -12.39 34.98 7.62
C ASN A 141 -11.81 36.07 6.72
N LEU A 142 -12.52 36.42 5.64
CA LEU A 142 -12.13 37.55 4.78
C LEU A 142 -12.04 38.88 5.55
N THR A 143 -12.74 39.01 6.67
CA THR A 143 -12.67 40.19 7.55
C THR A 143 -11.38 40.28 8.35
N ASP A 144 -10.58 39.22 8.41
CA ASP A 144 -9.36 39.14 9.23
C ASP A 144 -8.16 39.80 8.54
N PHE A 145 -8.26 40.12 7.24
CA PHE A 145 -7.19 40.73 6.45
C PHE A 145 -7.71 41.59 5.28
N THR A 146 -6.83 42.41 4.70
CA THR A 146 -7.06 43.10 3.42
C THR A 146 -5.91 42.81 2.46
N GLY A 147 -6.14 42.89 1.15
CA GLY A 147 -5.20 42.32 0.16
C GLY A 147 -5.25 40.79 0.17
N GLY A 148 -4.16 40.10 -0.16
CA GLY A 148 -4.13 38.63 -0.09
C GLY A 148 -5.07 37.92 -1.07
N VAL A 149 -5.47 38.58 -2.16
CA VAL A 149 -6.44 38.04 -3.12
C VAL A 149 -5.78 36.93 -3.94
N PHE A 150 -6.43 35.77 -4.03
CA PHE A 150 -5.96 34.69 -4.90
C PHE A 150 -6.36 34.99 -6.35
N ARG A 151 -5.43 34.85 -7.28
CA ARG A 151 -5.65 35.15 -8.69
C ARG A 151 -5.10 34.06 -9.58
N THR A 152 -5.72 33.88 -10.74
CA THR A 152 -5.17 33.09 -11.85
C THR A 152 -4.87 34.00 -13.03
N PHE A 153 -3.79 33.73 -13.75
CA PHE A 153 -3.49 34.39 -15.01
C PHE A 153 -4.22 33.67 -16.14
N GLU A 154 -5.04 34.39 -16.88
CA GLU A 154 -5.91 33.83 -17.92
C GLU A 154 -5.30 33.96 -19.31
N SER A 155 -5.73 33.10 -20.24
CA SER A 155 -5.29 33.12 -21.65
C SER A 155 -5.49 34.45 -22.38
N ASN A 156 -6.32 35.35 -21.86
CA ASN A 156 -6.51 36.71 -22.37
C ASN A 156 -5.43 37.71 -21.88
N GLY A 157 -4.45 37.25 -21.10
CA GLY A 157 -3.37 38.06 -20.53
C GLY A 157 -3.78 38.90 -19.31
N MET A 158 -4.93 38.61 -18.70
CA MET A 158 -5.43 39.30 -17.51
C MET A 158 -5.49 38.37 -16.30
N HIS A 159 -5.41 38.96 -15.11
CA HIS A 159 -5.67 38.26 -13.86
C HIS A 159 -7.17 38.11 -13.61
N ALA A 160 -7.64 36.90 -13.36
CA ALA A 160 -8.95 36.61 -12.78
C ALA A 160 -8.84 36.53 -11.25
N GLU A 161 -9.63 37.34 -10.54
CA GLU A 161 -9.66 37.34 -9.08
C GLU A 161 -10.67 36.32 -8.55
N HIS A 162 -10.24 35.53 -7.58
CA HIS A 162 -11.07 34.53 -6.90
C HIS A 162 -11.27 34.96 -5.45
N ILE A 163 -12.44 35.52 -5.16
CA ILE A 163 -12.83 35.87 -3.78
C ILE A 163 -13.33 34.61 -3.09
N LEU A 164 -12.56 34.13 -2.11
CA LEU A 164 -12.86 32.92 -1.35
C LEU A 164 -13.32 33.32 0.05
N GLU A 165 -14.48 32.82 0.48
CA GLU A 165 -14.90 32.89 1.88
C GLU A 165 -14.19 31.81 2.71
N ARG A 166 -14.28 31.92 4.04
CA ARG A 166 -13.72 30.92 4.94
C ARG A 166 -14.35 29.53 4.68
N GLY A 167 -13.50 28.53 4.46
CA GLY A 167 -13.92 27.16 4.16
C GLY A 167 -14.24 26.91 2.68
N ASP A 168 -14.15 27.93 1.83
CA ASP A 168 -14.23 27.76 0.38
C ASP A 168 -13.02 27.01 -0.14
N VAL A 169 -13.25 26.25 -1.21
CA VAL A 169 -12.23 25.47 -1.90
C VAL A 169 -12.21 25.83 -3.38
N LEU A 170 -11.03 26.07 -3.94
CA LEU A 170 -10.82 26.33 -5.35
C LEU A 170 -9.92 25.24 -5.93
N CYS A 171 -10.37 24.58 -7.00
CA CYS A 171 -9.57 23.60 -7.74
C CYS A 171 -9.15 24.19 -9.10
N LEU A 172 -7.89 24.02 -9.47
CA LEU A 172 -7.35 24.40 -10.78
C LEU A 172 -6.39 23.32 -11.27
N LEU A 173 -6.17 23.25 -12.58
CA LEU A 173 -5.05 22.47 -13.11
C LEU A 173 -3.74 23.08 -12.61
N SER A 174 -2.82 22.26 -12.12
CA SER A 174 -1.62 22.73 -11.41
C SER A 174 -0.72 23.63 -12.26
N HIS A 175 -0.72 23.44 -13.58
CA HIS A 175 0.02 24.27 -14.54
C HIS A 175 -0.67 25.60 -14.89
N LYS A 176 -1.86 25.88 -14.35
CA LYS A 176 -2.50 27.19 -14.51
C LYS A 176 -1.78 28.20 -13.62
N TYR A 177 -1.30 29.29 -14.24
CA TYR A 177 -0.54 30.29 -13.53
C TYR A 177 -1.41 30.97 -12.48
N HIS A 178 -0.90 31.09 -11.27
CA HIS A 178 -1.66 31.62 -10.14
C HIS A 178 -0.77 32.27 -9.09
N ASN A 179 -1.36 33.22 -8.38
CA ASN A 179 -0.61 34.07 -7.46
C ASN A 179 -1.51 34.56 -6.31
N VAL A 180 -0.89 35.17 -5.30
CA VAL A 180 -1.58 35.78 -4.15
C VAL A 180 -1.05 37.19 -3.96
N THR A 181 -1.93 38.18 -3.99
CA THR A 181 -1.53 39.58 -3.79
C THR A 181 -0.93 39.81 -2.42
N PRO A 182 -0.07 40.82 -2.24
CA PRO A 182 0.41 41.17 -0.91
C PRO A 182 -0.76 41.41 0.06
N VAL A 183 -0.67 40.81 1.24
CA VAL A 183 -1.54 41.16 2.37
C VAL A 183 -1.18 42.58 2.80
N ILE A 184 -2.18 43.44 2.96
CA ILE A 184 -2.00 44.86 3.35
C ILE A 184 -2.15 45.00 4.86
N THR A 185 -3.17 44.38 5.45
CA THR A 185 -3.41 44.34 6.90
C THR A 185 -3.85 42.95 7.34
N GLY A 186 -3.59 42.59 8.60
CA GLY A 186 -4.04 41.32 9.17
C GLY A 186 -3.15 40.12 8.79
N GLN A 187 -3.71 38.91 8.90
CA GLN A 187 -3.04 37.67 8.50
C GLN A 187 -3.97 36.84 7.61
N ARG A 188 -3.42 36.19 6.58
CA ARG A 188 -4.16 35.30 5.68
C ARG A 188 -3.63 33.88 5.81
N HIS A 189 -4.50 32.92 6.10
CA HIS A 189 -4.14 31.52 6.24
C HIS A 189 -4.80 30.69 5.14
N SER A 190 -4.00 29.90 4.42
CA SER A 190 -4.52 29.00 3.38
C SER A 190 -3.92 27.62 3.46
N LEU A 191 -4.74 26.63 3.15
CA LEU A 191 -4.30 25.26 2.88
C LEU A 191 -4.16 25.10 1.36
N VAL A 192 -3.03 24.55 0.92
CA VAL A 192 -2.75 24.20 -0.48
C VAL A 192 -2.50 22.70 -0.54
N LEU A 193 -3.22 22.01 -1.41
CA LEU A 193 -3.01 20.60 -1.73
C LEU A 193 -2.66 20.47 -3.21
N GLU A 194 -1.55 19.83 -3.50
CA GLU A 194 -1.18 19.46 -4.86
C GLU A 194 -1.36 17.95 -5.02
N LEU A 195 -2.23 17.58 -5.96
CA LEU A 195 -2.52 16.20 -6.28
C LEU A 195 -1.75 15.79 -7.52
N PHE A 196 -1.12 14.63 -7.46
CA PHE A 196 -0.48 14.00 -8.59
C PHE A 196 -1.00 12.58 -8.76
N GLN A 197 -0.77 12.02 -9.93
CA GLN A 197 -0.90 10.60 -10.18
C GLN A 197 0.53 10.11 -10.33
N ASP A 198 0.89 9.03 -9.64
CA ASP A 198 2.17 8.38 -9.89
C ASP A 198 2.23 8.05 -11.39
N ASP A 199 3.18 8.65 -12.10
CA ASP A 199 3.75 7.97 -13.25
C ASP A 199 4.39 6.74 -12.64
N ASP A 200 4.06 5.54 -13.15
CA ASP A 200 4.57 4.28 -12.60
C ASP A 200 6.13 4.23 -12.55
N ASP A 201 6.85 5.27 -13.00
CA ASP A 201 8.30 5.39 -13.15
C ASP A 201 9.04 6.18 -12.04
N ASP A 202 8.36 6.85 -11.10
CA ASP A 202 9.05 7.66 -10.06
C ASP A 202 8.74 7.27 -8.59
N ILE A 203 8.29 6.03 -8.37
CA ILE A 203 8.61 5.34 -7.11
C ILE A 203 9.85 4.50 -7.40
N ALA A 204 11.00 5.09 -7.12
CA ALA A 204 12.23 4.33 -6.92
C ALA A 204 12.00 3.38 -5.74
N ASP A 205 11.61 2.15 -6.07
CA ASP A 205 12.38 0.94 -5.76
C ASP A 205 12.04 -0.10 -6.84
N ASP A 206 12.88 -0.15 -7.88
CA ASP A 206 12.93 -1.25 -8.86
C ASP A 206 13.13 -2.62 -8.15
N ASP A 207 13.53 -2.59 -6.87
CA ASP A 207 13.65 -3.74 -5.97
C ASP A 207 12.31 -4.29 -5.43
N ASN A 208 11.17 -3.59 -5.58
CA ASN A 208 9.88 -4.02 -5.02
C ASN A 208 8.86 -4.47 -6.08
N CYS A 209 9.24 -4.71 -7.33
CA CYS A 209 8.34 -5.33 -8.31
C CYS A 209 8.30 -6.86 -8.19
N ALA A 210 9.41 -7.48 -7.78
CA ALA A 210 9.52 -8.92 -7.56
C ALA A 210 8.78 -9.37 -6.29
N ARG A 211 8.38 -10.63 -6.27
CA ARG A 211 7.85 -11.30 -5.07
C ARG A 211 8.46 -12.67 -4.88
N MET A 212 8.27 -13.59 -5.81
CA MET A 212 8.90 -14.90 -5.72
C MET A 212 10.40 -14.82 -6.01
N ALA A 213 10.84 -13.91 -6.89
CA ALA A 213 12.27 -13.72 -7.21
C ALA A 213 13.06 -12.91 -6.17
N SER A 214 12.40 -12.25 -5.22
CA SER A 214 13.10 -11.52 -4.15
C SER A 214 13.63 -12.46 -3.05
N ASP A 215 13.02 -13.63 -2.89
CA ASP A 215 13.57 -14.71 -2.08
C ASP A 215 14.77 -15.34 -2.80
N GLN A 216 15.97 -15.20 -2.22
CA GLN A 216 17.22 -15.69 -2.79
C GLN A 216 17.28 -17.23 -2.92
N GLU A 217 16.49 -17.96 -2.12
CA GLU A 217 16.44 -19.42 -2.15
C GLU A 217 15.32 -19.96 -3.04
N SER A 218 14.46 -19.08 -3.57
CA SER A 218 13.32 -19.44 -4.43
C SER A 218 13.72 -20.10 -5.75
N GLY A 219 14.93 -19.81 -6.24
CA GLY A 219 15.39 -20.16 -7.58
C GLY A 219 14.67 -19.43 -8.72
N PHE A 220 13.79 -18.47 -8.42
CA PHE A 220 13.17 -17.60 -9.42
C PHE A 220 14.16 -16.56 -9.93
N VAL A 221 14.05 -16.24 -11.22
CA VAL A 221 14.76 -15.10 -11.82
C VAL A 221 13.73 -14.06 -12.27
N GLY A 222 13.90 -12.84 -11.77
CA GLY A 222 13.13 -11.67 -12.19
C GLY A 222 13.42 -11.30 -13.64
N CYS A 223 12.36 -11.20 -14.44
CA CYS A 223 12.40 -10.96 -15.87
C CYS A 223 11.60 -9.68 -16.17
N GLY A 224 12.29 -8.56 -16.31
CA GLY A 224 11.69 -7.25 -16.63
C GLY A 224 11.13 -7.10 -18.05
N GLY A 225 11.00 -8.20 -18.81
CA GLY A 225 10.58 -8.20 -20.21
C GLY A 225 10.97 -9.48 -20.94
N LEU A 226 10.59 -9.58 -22.22
CA LEU A 226 10.75 -10.81 -23.01
C LEU A 226 12.23 -11.19 -23.18
N ALA A 227 13.11 -10.22 -23.47
CA ALA A 227 14.52 -10.49 -23.69
C ALA A 227 15.20 -11.12 -22.46
N ALA A 228 14.86 -10.63 -21.26
CA ALA A 228 15.35 -11.19 -20.01
C ALA A 228 14.86 -12.63 -19.79
N ALA A 229 13.58 -12.90 -20.06
CA ALA A 229 13.01 -14.24 -19.96
C ALA A 229 13.67 -15.23 -20.94
N GLN A 230 13.89 -14.83 -22.20
CA GLN A 230 14.57 -15.65 -23.20
C GLN A 230 16.01 -15.96 -22.78
N GLN A 231 16.72 -14.99 -22.22
CA GLN A 231 18.07 -15.19 -21.70
C GLN A 231 18.09 -16.14 -20.49
N ALA A 232 17.18 -15.96 -19.53
CA ALA A 232 17.07 -16.85 -18.38
C ALA A 232 16.80 -18.30 -18.81
N VAL A 233 15.87 -18.50 -19.75
CA VAL A 233 15.60 -19.83 -20.32
C VAL A 233 16.81 -20.39 -21.05
N HIS A 234 17.53 -19.58 -21.83
CA HIS A 234 18.78 -19.98 -22.48
C HIS A 234 19.80 -20.50 -21.45
N ASP A 235 19.90 -19.83 -20.32
CA ASP A 235 20.77 -20.16 -19.19
C ASP A 235 20.22 -21.29 -18.29
N SER A 236 19.20 -21.99 -18.78
CA SER A 236 18.58 -23.17 -18.13
C SER A 236 17.89 -22.86 -16.81
N VAL A 237 17.46 -21.62 -16.60
CA VAL A 237 16.57 -21.24 -15.49
C VAL A 237 15.21 -21.91 -15.68
N GLN A 238 14.69 -22.49 -14.60
CA GLN A 238 13.43 -23.24 -14.61
C GLN A 238 12.30 -22.51 -13.85
N ARG A 239 12.58 -21.40 -13.18
CA ARG A 239 11.57 -20.60 -12.48
C ARG A 239 11.69 -19.15 -12.93
N LEU A 240 10.66 -18.64 -13.59
CA LEU A 240 10.64 -17.29 -14.16
C LEU A 240 9.60 -16.47 -13.42
N GLU A 241 9.98 -15.27 -13.00
CA GLU A 241 9.04 -14.26 -12.53
C GLU A 241 9.10 -13.08 -13.50
N PHE A 242 8.02 -12.81 -14.21
CA PHE A 242 7.90 -11.59 -14.98
C PHE A 242 7.56 -10.45 -14.02
N THR A 243 8.37 -9.39 -14.01
CA THR A 243 8.28 -8.31 -13.01
C THR A 243 8.16 -6.94 -13.67
N GLY A 244 7.19 -6.13 -13.25
CA GLY A 244 7.16 -4.71 -13.62
C GLY A 244 6.90 -4.42 -15.10
N ILE A 245 6.34 -5.37 -15.86
CA ILE A 245 6.07 -5.19 -17.29
C ILE A 245 4.85 -4.29 -17.46
N LYS A 246 5.07 -3.02 -17.83
CA LYS A 246 4.02 -2.01 -17.99
C LYS A 246 3.47 -1.93 -19.42
N SER A 247 4.27 -2.30 -20.42
CA SER A 247 3.87 -2.24 -21.83
C SER A 247 2.92 -3.38 -22.17
N ARG A 248 1.68 -3.05 -22.58
CA ARG A 248 0.70 -4.06 -23.02
C ARG A 248 1.19 -4.91 -24.20
N SER A 249 1.97 -4.32 -25.11
CA SER A 249 2.55 -5.06 -26.24
C SER A 249 3.59 -6.07 -25.75
N GLU A 250 4.50 -5.63 -24.88
CA GLU A 250 5.56 -6.48 -24.34
C GLU A 250 5.03 -7.57 -23.43
N LEU A 251 4.02 -7.25 -22.60
CA LEU A 251 3.30 -8.26 -21.81
C LEU A 251 2.66 -9.31 -22.72
N GLY A 252 2.03 -8.89 -23.82
CA GLY A 252 1.47 -9.80 -24.81
C GLY A 252 2.52 -10.74 -25.40
N GLU A 253 3.70 -10.23 -25.72
CA GLU A 253 4.83 -11.03 -26.20
C GLU A 253 5.36 -12.00 -25.13
N CYS A 254 5.45 -11.58 -23.87
CA CYS A 254 5.83 -12.43 -22.75
C CYS A 254 4.83 -13.57 -22.53
N LEU A 255 3.52 -13.29 -22.60
CA LEU A 255 2.47 -14.31 -22.51
C LEU A 255 2.54 -15.30 -23.69
N ASN A 256 2.82 -14.83 -24.91
CA ASN A 256 3.04 -15.73 -26.06
C ASN A 256 4.25 -16.64 -25.83
N PHE A 257 5.33 -16.12 -25.24
CA PHE A 257 6.49 -16.93 -24.92
C PHE A 257 6.19 -17.97 -23.83
N VAL A 258 5.41 -17.64 -22.81
CA VAL A 258 4.92 -18.61 -21.81
C VAL A 258 4.05 -19.70 -22.47
N GLU A 259 3.17 -19.34 -23.40
CA GLU A 259 2.41 -20.30 -24.22
C GLU A 259 3.35 -21.24 -24.99
N GLU A 260 4.43 -20.73 -25.59
CA GLU A 260 5.42 -21.54 -26.30
C GLU A 260 6.18 -22.51 -25.38
N LEU A 261 6.51 -22.08 -24.17
CA LEU A 261 7.22 -22.89 -23.16
C LEU A 261 6.34 -23.99 -22.57
N LEU A 262 5.05 -23.77 -22.41
CA LEU A 262 4.16 -24.71 -21.72
C LEU A 262 3.33 -25.58 -22.67
N VAL A 263 2.95 -25.05 -23.84
CA VAL A 263 2.08 -25.74 -24.83
C VAL A 263 2.78 -25.91 -26.17
N GLY A 264 3.67 -24.99 -26.53
CA GLY A 264 4.31 -24.94 -27.84
C GLY A 264 5.50 -25.89 -28.01
N PRO A 265 6.28 -25.72 -29.11
CA PRO A 265 7.38 -26.62 -29.46
C PRO A 265 8.50 -26.70 -28.41
N LEU A 266 8.69 -25.63 -27.62
CA LEU A 266 9.74 -25.56 -26.60
C LEU A 266 9.43 -26.42 -25.36
N SER A 267 8.17 -26.84 -25.21
CA SER A 267 7.64 -27.56 -24.06
C SER A 267 8.28 -28.93 -23.79
N THR A 268 8.86 -29.55 -24.82
CA THR A 268 9.55 -30.87 -24.68
C THR A 268 11.06 -30.75 -24.44
N GLU A 269 11.64 -29.57 -24.67
CA GLU A 269 13.09 -29.34 -24.55
C GLU A 269 13.48 -28.67 -23.23
N ARG A 270 12.57 -27.88 -22.62
CA ARG A 270 12.85 -27.09 -21.42
C ARG A 270 11.65 -27.12 -20.47
N SER A 271 11.73 -27.95 -19.42
CA SER A 271 10.65 -28.04 -18.42
C SER A 271 10.74 -26.88 -17.43
N LEU A 272 9.81 -25.93 -17.55
CA LEU A 272 9.58 -24.92 -16.52
C LEU A 272 9.06 -25.62 -15.25
N GLN A 273 9.54 -25.18 -14.09
CA GLN A 273 9.10 -25.62 -12.78
C GLN A 273 8.31 -24.55 -12.03
N GLY A 274 8.50 -23.26 -12.38
CA GLY A 274 7.82 -22.15 -11.72
C GLY A 274 7.54 -20.99 -12.66
N LEU A 275 6.38 -20.37 -12.49
CA LEU A 275 5.94 -19.24 -13.29
C LEU A 275 5.26 -18.20 -12.40
N SER A 276 5.72 -16.97 -12.43
CA SER A 276 5.11 -15.86 -11.70
C SER A 276 4.96 -14.62 -12.58
N PHE A 277 3.90 -13.85 -12.34
CA PHE A 277 3.72 -12.51 -12.90
C PHE A 277 3.44 -11.53 -11.76
N ALA A 278 4.42 -10.69 -11.46
CA ALA A 278 4.35 -9.68 -10.42
C ALA A 278 4.33 -8.28 -11.03
N SER A 279 3.36 -7.45 -10.64
CA SER A 279 3.30 -6.03 -11.05
C SER A 279 3.31 -5.83 -12.58
N CYS A 280 2.60 -6.70 -13.31
CA CYS A 280 2.61 -6.74 -14.78
C CYS A 280 1.34 -6.15 -15.41
N SER A 281 0.47 -5.52 -14.63
CA SER A 281 -0.81 -4.97 -15.12
C SER A 281 -1.66 -6.00 -15.89
N LEU A 282 -1.69 -7.24 -15.41
CA LEU A 282 -2.53 -8.29 -15.97
C LEU A 282 -4.01 -7.89 -15.85
N ASN A 283 -4.79 -8.17 -16.90
CA ASN A 283 -6.24 -7.98 -16.90
C ASN A 283 -6.98 -9.33 -16.95
N SER A 284 -8.32 -9.28 -16.97
CA SER A 284 -9.19 -10.47 -17.01
C SER A 284 -8.92 -11.41 -18.19
N ASP A 285 -8.58 -10.86 -19.36
CA ASP A 285 -8.26 -11.67 -20.55
C ASP A 285 -6.91 -12.37 -20.38
N ASP A 286 -5.91 -11.69 -19.81
CA ASP A 286 -4.59 -12.28 -19.57
C ASP A 286 -4.66 -13.42 -18.55
N LEU A 287 -5.44 -13.27 -17.47
CA LEU A 287 -5.69 -14.37 -16.52
C LEU A 287 -6.39 -15.55 -17.20
N GLY A 288 -7.34 -15.27 -18.09
CA GLY A 288 -7.98 -16.31 -18.91
C GLY A 288 -6.99 -17.07 -19.80
N ARG A 289 -6.00 -16.37 -20.37
CA ARG A 289 -4.90 -17.00 -21.12
C ARG A 289 -4.03 -17.85 -20.21
N LEU A 290 -3.61 -17.33 -19.06
CA LEU A 290 -2.82 -18.09 -18.08
C LEU A 290 -3.56 -19.36 -17.65
N ALA A 291 -4.84 -19.27 -17.30
CA ALA A 291 -5.68 -20.42 -16.95
C ALA A 291 -5.71 -21.47 -18.08
N SER A 292 -5.85 -21.03 -19.34
CA SER A 292 -5.86 -21.92 -20.50
C SER A 292 -4.52 -22.62 -20.69
N VAL A 293 -3.41 -21.92 -20.45
CA VAL A 293 -2.08 -22.50 -20.52
C VAL A 293 -1.86 -23.48 -19.38
N LEU A 294 -2.29 -23.19 -18.16
CA LEU A 294 -2.07 -24.08 -17.01
C LEU A 294 -2.82 -25.42 -17.13
N GLN A 295 -3.92 -25.48 -17.89
CA GLN A 295 -4.71 -26.70 -18.07
C GLN A 295 -3.92 -27.87 -18.71
N ASN A 296 -2.79 -27.60 -19.38
CA ASN A 296 -2.02 -28.63 -20.06
C ASN A 296 -1.13 -29.47 -19.10
N ASP A 297 -0.65 -30.63 -19.57
CA ASP A 297 0.16 -31.58 -18.78
C ASP A 297 1.43 -30.99 -18.12
N ILE A 298 2.06 -30.00 -18.76
CA ILE A 298 3.26 -29.32 -18.23
C ILE A 298 2.85 -28.21 -17.27
N GLY A 299 1.79 -27.45 -17.60
CA GLY A 299 1.19 -26.48 -16.68
C GLY A 299 0.81 -27.10 -15.34
N GLN A 300 0.19 -28.29 -15.37
CA GLN A 300 -0.20 -29.06 -14.18
C GLN A 300 0.99 -29.63 -13.38
N LYS A 301 2.20 -29.65 -13.96
CA LYS A 301 3.43 -30.10 -13.29
C LYS A 301 4.23 -28.97 -12.67
N LEU A 302 3.82 -27.71 -12.85
CA LEU A 302 4.49 -26.59 -12.19
C LEU A 302 4.45 -26.79 -10.67
N THR A 303 5.60 -26.55 -10.05
CA THR A 303 5.81 -26.67 -8.59
C THR A 303 5.64 -25.34 -7.87
N ALA A 304 5.61 -24.23 -8.61
CA ALA A 304 5.43 -22.89 -8.08
C ALA A 304 4.64 -22.05 -9.08
N PHE A 305 3.62 -21.32 -8.64
CA PHE A 305 2.86 -20.44 -9.51
C PHE A 305 2.42 -19.17 -8.77
N GLY A 306 2.55 -18.02 -9.43
CA GLY A 306 2.20 -16.73 -8.83
C GLY A 306 1.54 -15.75 -9.80
N VAL A 307 0.57 -15.02 -9.30
CA VAL A 307 0.03 -13.82 -9.96
C VAL A 307 -0.17 -12.81 -8.86
N SER A 308 0.63 -11.75 -8.81
CA SER A 308 0.67 -10.85 -7.66
C SER A 308 0.88 -9.39 -8.08
N LYS A 309 0.45 -8.44 -7.26
CA LYS A 309 0.50 -7.00 -7.61
C LYS A 309 -0.24 -6.67 -8.92
N ASN A 310 -1.33 -7.38 -9.25
CA ASN A 310 -2.17 -7.14 -10.44
C ASN A 310 -3.63 -6.80 -10.04
N PRO A 311 -3.89 -5.59 -9.49
CA PRO A 311 -5.21 -5.22 -9.01
C PRO A 311 -6.22 -4.96 -10.14
N GLY A 312 -7.51 -5.05 -9.81
CA GLY A 312 -8.60 -4.64 -10.71
C GLY A 312 -9.00 -5.68 -11.76
N VAL A 313 -8.63 -6.94 -11.56
CA VAL A 313 -9.05 -8.08 -12.39
C VAL A 313 -10.40 -8.62 -11.91
N ASP A 314 -11.27 -9.00 -12.85
CA ASP A 314 -12.63 -9.46 -12.53
C ASP A 314 -12.64 -10.82 -11.81
N CYS A 315 -13.60 -10.99 -10.91
CA CYS A 315 -13.84 -12.21 -10.13
C CYS A 315 -13.91 -13.48 -11.01
N ASP A 316 -14.63 -13.42 -12.13
CA ASP A 316 -14.78 -14.56 -13.06
C ASP A 316 -13.44 -15.02 -13.67
N ALA A 317 -12.48 -14.11 -13.86
CA ALA A 317 -11.17 -14.45 -14.39
C ALA A 317 -10.32 -15.19 -13.35
N TRP A 318 -10.39 -14.75 -12.09
CA TRP A 318 -9.79 -15.48 -10.97
C TRP A 318 -10.38 -16.87 -10.80
N HIS A 319 -11.72 -17.01 -10.85
CA HIS A 319 -12.36 -18.33 -10.75
C HIS A 319 -11.94 -19.30 -11.86
N LYS A 320 -11.75 -18.79 -13.10
CA LYS A 320 -11.19 -19.61 -14.20
C LYS A 320 -9.76 -20.03 -13.92
N LEU A 321 -8.94 -19.15 -13.36
CA LEU A 321 -7.56 -19.46 -12.97
C LEU A 321 -7.53 -20.53 -11.87
N TRP A 322 -8.36 -20.40 -10.84
CA TRP A 322 -8.49 -21.35 -9.73
C TRP A 322 -8.80 -22.76 -10.20
N ALA A 323 -9.67 -22.91 -11.20
CA ALA A 323 -10.05 -24.21 -11.77
C ALA A 323 -8.90 -24.96 -12.46
N HIS A 324 -7.78 -24.29 -12.72
CA HIS A 324 -6.64 -24.82 -13.46
C HIS A 324 -5.30 -24.59 -12.75
N LEU A 325 -5.30 -24.30 -11.45
CA LEU A 325 -4.06 -24.21 -10.69
C LEU A 325 -3.25 -25.52 -10.79
N PRO A 326 -1.91 -25.46 -10.76
CA PRO A 326 -1.09 -26.67 -10.87
C PRO A 326 -1.30 -27.61 -9.68
N GLU A 327 -1.72 -28.86 -9.95
CA GLU A 327 -1.91 -29.88 -8.91
C GLU A 327 -0.63 -30.22 -8.13
N LYS A 328 0.54 -29.96 -8.72
CA LYS A 328 1.87 -30.16 -8.13
C LYS A 328 2.48 -28.93 -7.47
N ALA A 329 1.71 -27.84 -7.36
CA ALA A 329 2.19 -26.63 -6.73
C ALA A 329 2.53 -26.88 -5.26
N THR A 330 3.77 -26.58 -4.90
CA THR A 330 4.27 -26.52 -3.53
C THR A 330 4.25 -25.10 -2.98
N TRP A 331 4.20 -24.10 -3.86
CA TRP A 331 4.16 -22.68 -3.53
C TRP A 331 3.22 -21.92 -4.46
N LEU A 332 2.24 -21.23 -3.87
CA LEU A 332 1.35 -20.31 -4.56
C LEU A 332 1.45 -18.90 -3.95
N ASP A 333 1.56 -17.88 -4.80
CA ASP A 333 1.58 -16.47 -4.39
C ASP A 333 0.53 -15.65 -5.16
N PHE A 334 -0.47 -15.14 -4.44
CA PHE A 334 -1.52 -14.28 -4.96
C PHE A 334 -1.64 -12.96 -4.19
N GLY A 335 -0.52 -12.47 -3.65
CA GLY A 335 -0.48 -11.23 -2.88
C GLY A 335 -0.74 -9.96 -3.72
N ASP A 336 -1.17 -8.89 -3.06
CA ASP A 336 -1.31 -7.54 -3.63
C ASP A 336 -2.28 -7.40 -4.83
N ASN A 337 -3.31 -8.24 -4.91
CA ASN A 337 -4.23 -8.23 -6.05
C ASN A 337 -5.58 -7.53 -5.77
N GLN A 338 -5.78 -6.99 -4.57
CA GLN A 338 -7.06 -6.44 -4.12
C GLN A 338 -8.20 -7.49 -4.10
N LEU A 339 -7.88 -8.77 -3.92
CA LEU A 339 -8.86 -9.85 -3.85
C LEU A 339 -9.80 -9.67 -2.65
N VAL A 340 -11.09 -9.86 -2.87
CA VAL A 340 -12.10 -9.94 -1.80
C VAL A 340 -12.50 -11.40 -1.53
N ASP A 341 -13.23 -11.63 -0.44
CA ASP A 341 -13.65 -12.97 -0.01
C ASP A 341 -14.33 -13.79 -1.13
N ALA A 342 -15.14 -13.14 -1.98
CA ALA A 342 -15.83 -13.79 -3.09
C ALA A 342 -14.88 -14.27 -4.20
N ASP A 343 -13.74 -13.60 -4.40
CA ASP A 343 -12.77 -13.97 -5.43
C ASP A 343 -12.05 -15.26 -5.05
N VAL A 344 -11.70 -15.42 -3.76
CA VAL A 344 -10.93 -16.57 -3.27
C VAL A 344 -11.79 -17.74 -2.79
N ALA A 345 -13.10 -17.56 -2.57
CA ALA A 345 -13.95 -18.59 -1.98
C ALA A 345 -13.87 -19.97 -2.68
N PRO A 346 -13.91 -20.08 -4.03
CA PRO A 346 -13.78 -21.37 -4.70
C PRO A 346 -12.41 -22.01 -4.51
N PHE A 347 -11.36 -21.19 -4.55
CA PHE A 347 -9.99 -21.64 -4.32
C PHE A 347 -9.80 -22.16 -2.89
N MET A 348 -10.34 -21.45 -1.90
CA MET A 348 -10.27 -21.83 -0.49
C MET A 348 -11.00 -23.16 -0.18
N ASP A 349 -12.13 -23.41 -0.83
CA ASP A 349 -12.87 -24.68 -0.66
C ASP A 349 -12.14 -25.86 -1.31
N ASP A 350 -11.39 -25.62 -2.40
CA ASP A 350 -10.61 -26.63 -3.10
C ASP A 350 -9.17 -26.79 -2.58
N LEU A 351 -8.68 -25.94 -1.66
CA LEU A 351 -7.34 -26.06 -1.06
C LEU A 351 -6.94 -27.49 -0.65
N PRO A 352 -7.84 -28.33 -0.06
CA PRO A 352 -7.49 -29.70 0.29
C PRO A 352 -7.16 -30.59 -0.92
N SER A 353 -7.50 -30.22 -2.15
CA SER A 353 -7.13 -30.94 -3.38
C SER A 353 -5.64 -30.81 -3.69
N LEU A 354 -5.02 -29.68 -3.30
CA LEU A 354 -3.62 -29.35 -3.54
C LEU A 354 -2.69 -30.03 -2.53
N LYS A 355 -2.52 -31.35 -2.69
CA LYS A 355 -1.83 -32.22 -1.71
C LYS A 355 -0.36 -31.88 -1.47
N GLU A 356 0.30 -31.17 -2.37
CA GLU A 356 1.72 -30.82 -2.26
C GLU A 356 1.95 -29.37 -1.80
N LEU A 357 0.88 -28.58 -1.64
CA LEU A 357 0.98 -27.16 -1.30
C LEU A 357 1.51 -26.97 0.13
N GLY A 358 2.70 -26.38 0.23
CA GLY A 358 3.36 -26.03 1.48
C GLY A 358 3.36 -24.53 1.78
N LYS A 359 3.42 -23.67 0.74
CA LYS A 359 3.47 -22.21 0.88
C LYS A 359 2.28 -21.55 0.19
N LEU A 360 1.53 -20.74 0.92
CA LEU A 360 0.41 -19.98 0.39
C LEU A 360 0.48 -18.52 0.84
N TYR A 361 0.69 -17.61 -0.11
CA TYR A 361 0.74 -16.17 0.15
C TYR A 361 -0.48 -15.46 -0.43
N LEU A 362 -1.19 -14.73 0.43
CA LEU A 362 -2.43 -14.02 0.16
C LEU A 362 -2.44 -12.61 0.78
N ASP A 363 -1.26 -12.09 1.11
CA ASP A 363 -1.07 -10.77 1.70
C ASP A 363 -1.46 -9.62 0.76
N GLY A 364 -1.66 -8.42 1.28
CA GLY A 364 -1.94 -7.23 0.45
C GLY A 364 -3.29 -7.29 -0.28
N ASN A 365 -4.24 -8.05 0.24
CA ASN A 365 -5.58 -8.22 -0.33
C ASN A 365 -6.65 -7.57 0.56
N GLN A 366 -7.93 -7.82 0.29
CA GLN A 366 -9.06 -7.26 1.03
C GLN A 366 -9.87 -8.36 1.73
N LEU A 367 -9.20 -9.43 2.15
CA LEU A 367 -9.83 -10.57 2.80
C LEU A 367 -10.31 -10.19 4.21
N ARG A 368 -11.53 -10.62 4.54
CA ARG A 368 -12.20 -10.37 5.82
C ARG A 368 -12.72 -11.64 6.44
N ASP A 369 -13.37 -12.50 5.65
CA ASP A 369 -13.98 -13.74 6.11
C ASP A 369 -13.04 -14.93 5.86
N LEU A 370 -12.44 -15.44 6.93
CA LEU A 370 -11.55 -16.60 6.87
C LEU A 370 -12.28 -17.93 7.09
N SER A 371 -13.61 -17.96 7.19
CA SER A 371 -14.36 -19.17 7.57
C SER A 371 -14.09 -20.37 6.66
N ILE A 372 -14.02 -20.16 5.34
CA ILE A 372 -13.72 -21.21 4.37
C ILE A 372 -12.27 -21.67 4.52
N LEU A 373 -11.31 -20.75 4.59
CA LEU A 373 -9.89 -21.08 4.81
C LEU A 373 -9.71 -21.87 6.12
N CYS A 374 -10.30 -21.41 7.22
CA CYS A 374 -10.19 -22.05 8.53
C CYS A 374 -10.79 -23.46 8.56
N LYS A 375 -11.85 -23.69 7.76
CA LYS A 375 -12.44 -25.02 7.60
C LYS A 375 -11.52 -25.94 6.79
N SER A 376 -10.89 -25.44 5.73
CA SER A 376 -10.06 -26.24 4.81
C SER A 376 -8.65 -26.49 5.34
N LEU A 377 -8.04 -25.51 6.03
CA LEU A 377 -6.63 -25.50 6.44
C LEU A 377 -6.17 -26.78 7.18
N PRO A 378 -6.93 -27.37 8.12
CA PRO A 378 -6.53 -28.61 8.79
C PRO A 378 -6.35 -29.82 7.86
N ASP A 379 -7.01 -29.82 6.68
CA ASP A 379 -6.94 -30.89 5.69
C ASP A 379 -5.87 -30.63 4.59
N THR A 380 -5.01 -29.64 4.80
CA THR A 380 -3.91 -29.27 3.89
C THR A 380 -2.53 -29.64 4.46
N ASN A 381 -1.49 -29.52 3.64
CA ASN A 381 -0.09 -29.64 4.07
C ASN A 381 0.63 -28.28 4.16
N ILE A 382 -0.13 -27.17 4.25
CA ILE A 382 0.43 -25.83 4.30
C ILE A 382 1.26 -25.65 5.58
N THR A 383 2.52 -25.27 5.40
CA THR A 383 3.48 -24.95 6.46
C THR A 383 3.75 -23.46 6.58
N GLU A 384 3.68 -22.72 5.47
CA GLU A 384 3.86 -21.26 5.43
C GLU A 384 2.58 -20.61 4.91
N LEU A 385 1.98 -19.75 5.74
CA LEU A 385 0.75 -19.05 5.42
C LEU A 385 0.95 -17.56 5.64
N ASP A 386 0.84 -16.78 4.57
CA ASP A 386 0.88 -15.33 4.63
C ASP A 386 -0.51 -14.73 4.38
N LEU A 387 -1.02 -14.04 5.40
CA LEU A 387 -2.29 -13.33 5.41
C LEU A 387 -2.10 -11.86 5.84
N GLY A 388 -0.87 -11.34 5.77
CA GLY A 388 -0.55 -9.96 6.12
C GLY A 388 -1.33 -8.94 5.28
N ASP A 389 -1.41 -7.69 5.74
CA ASP A 389 -2.05 -6.57 5.02
C ASP A 389 -3.40 -6.93 4.38
N ASN A 390 -4.34 -7.37 5.22
CA ASN A 390 -5.71 -7.68 4.86
C ASN A 390 -6.68 -6.92 5.79
N SER A 391 -7.95 -7.31 5.81
CA SER A 391 -8.98 -6.73 6.69
C SER A 391 -9.48 -7.73 7.73
N ILE A 392 -8.58 -8.55 8.28
CA ILE A 392 -8.88 -9.61 9.25
C ILE A 392 -9.01 -9.02 10.66
N ASP A 393 -10.12 -9.32 11.33
CA ASP A 393 -10.44 -8.83 12.69
C ASP A 393 -10.31 -9.94 13.77
N ASP A 394 -10.53 -9.55 15.03
CA ASP A 394 -10.45 -10.46 16.19
C ASP A 394 -11.34 -11.71 16.07
N THR A 395 -12.50 -11.60 15.42
CA THR A 395 -13.43 -12.72 15.25
C THR A 395 -12.81 -13.78 14.34
N ASN A 396 -12.21 -13.33 13.24
CA ASN A 396 -11.55 -14.20 12.29
C ASN A 396 -10.25 -14.79 12.85
N VAL A 397 -9.49 -14.03 13.64
CA VAL A 397 -8.32 -14.55 14.35
C VAL A 397 -8.71 -15.69 15.30
N ALA A 398 -9.83 -15.60 16.02
CA ALA A 398 -10.29 -16.69 16.88
C ALA A 398 -10.62 -17.98 16.10
N MET A 399 -11.21 -17.86 14.90
CA MET A 399 -11.43 -19.02 14.01
C MET A 399 -10.11 -19.59 13.50
N LEU A 400 -9.20 -18.71 13.06
CA LEU A 400 -7.88 -19.10 12.56
C LEU A 400 -7.07 -19.82 13.63
N SER A 401 -7.07 -19.32 14.88
CA SER A 401 -6.45 -19.97 16.03
C SER A 401 -6.86 -21.45 16.14
N THR A 402 -8.17 -21.72 16.05
CA THR A 402 -8.69 -23.10 16.13
C THR A 402 -8.19 -23.96 14.95
N ALA A 403 -8.11 -23.37 13.75
CA ALA A 403 -7.63 -24.07 12.56
C ALA A 403 -6.12 -24.37 12.63
N VAL A 404 -5.29 -23.40 13.02
CA VAL A 404 -3.82 -23.57 13.09
C VAL A 404 -3.37 -24.53 14.19
N ALA A 405 -4.17 -24.72 15.25
CA ALA A 405 -3.93 -25.76 16.25
C ALA A 405 -3.99 -27.18 15.66
N ASN A 406 -4.69 -27.35 14.54
CA ASN A 406 -4.93 -28.64 13.90
C ASN A 406 -4.30 -28.74 12.49
N SER A 407 -3.38 -27.84 12.16
CA SER A 407 -2.73 -27.81 10.85
C SER A 407 -1.22 -28.08 10.93
N PHE A 408 -0.53 -27.96 9.79
CA PHE A 408 0.92 -28.08 9.68
C PHE A 408 1.64 -26.72 9.66
N VAL A 409 0.92 -25.61 9.89
CA VAL A 409 1.47 -24.25 9.80
C VAL A 409 2.56 -24.04 10.86
N THR A 410 3.76 -23.76 10.40
CA THR A 410 4.94 -23.41 11.20
C THR A 410 5.30 -21.93 11.07
N LEU A 411 5.02 -21.30 9.93
CA LEU A 411 5.20 -19.86 9.71
C LEU A 411 3.84 -19.22 9.43
N LEU A 412 3.48 -18.22 10.23
CA LEU A 412 2.24 -17.48 10.08
C LEU A 412 2.52 -15.97 10.07
N VAL A 413 2.09 -15.30 8.99
CA VAL A 413 2.15 -13.84 8.88
C VAL A 413 0.74 -13.27 8.94
N MET A 414 0.51 -12.36 9.89
CA MET A 414 -0.77 -11.69 10.14
C MET A 414 -0.60 -10.18 10.31
N GLY A 415 0.61 -9.67 10.08
CA GLY A 415 0.95 -8.26 10.22
C GLY A 415 0.03 -7.34 9.43
N THR A 416 -0.05 -6.08 9.83
CA THR A 416 -0.82 -5.04 9.11
C THR A 416 -2.33 -5.38 8.95
N ASN A 417 -2.89 -6.21 9.82
CA ASN A 417 -4.34 -6.43 9.93
C ASN A 417 -4.95 -5.64 11.12
N PRO A 418 -6.26 -5.29 11.09
CA PRO A 418 -6.95 -4.58 12.16
C PRO A 418 -7.26 -5.47 13.39
N ILE A 419 -6.24 -6.17 13.90
CA ILE A 419 -6.34 -7.10 15.05
C ILE A 419 -6.03 -6.34 16.33
N SER A 420 -6.86 -6.47 17.35
CA SER A 420 -6.64 -5.87 18.66
C SER A 420 -5.80 -6.77 19.58
N ALA A 421 -5.33 -6.24 20.70
CA ALA A 421 -4.65 -7.02 21.75
C ALA A 421 -5.46 -8.26 22.20
N ALA A 422 -6.79 -8.18 22.17
CA ALA A 422 -7.66 -9.31 22.52
C ALA A 422 -7.60 -10.43 21.47
N GLY A 423 -7.66 -10.09 20.18
CA GLY A 423 -7.49 -11.04 19.09
C GLY A 423 -6.11 -11.71 19.13
N ILE A 424 -5.05 -10.92 19.35
CA ILE A 424 -3.68 -11.43 19.50
C ILE A 424 -3.56 -12.39 20.68
N THR A 425 -4.17 -12.06 21.83
CA THR A 425 -4.14 -12.94 23.01
C THR A 425 -4.79 -14.30 22.72
N SER A 426 -5.88 -14.32 21.94
CA SER A 426 -6.53 -15.58 21.51
C SER A 426 -5.59 -16.46 20.67
N LEU A 427 -4.77 -15.85 19.79
CA LEU A 427 -3.76 -16.57 19.02
C LEU A 427 -2.62 -17.06 19.91
N ILE A 428 -2.14 -16.23 20.85
CA ILE A 428 -1.09 -16.59 21.81
C ILE A 428 -1.50 -17.81 22.65
N ASP A 429 -2.73 -17.85 23.14
CA ASP A 429 -3.25 -18.96 23.95
C ASP A 429 -3.25 -20.30 23.19
N THR A 430 -3.17 -20.25 21.86
CA THR A 430 -3.17 -21.43 20.97
C THR A 430 -1.76 -21.96 20.66
N LEU A 431 -0.72 -21.16 20.88
CA LEU A 431 0.67 -21.52 20.60
C LEU A 431 1.16 -22.84 21.24
N PRO A 432 0.72 -23.22 22.47
CA PRO A 432 1.11 -24.51 23.04
C PRO A 432 0.60 -25.74 22.28
N SER A 433 -0.49 -25.60 21.53
CA SER A 433 -1.10 -26.66 20.75
C SER A 433 -0.81 -26.58 19.25
N SER A 434 -0.28 -25.46 18.77
CA SER A 434 0.07 -25.28 17.36
C SER A 434 1.50 -25.73 17.07
N ARG A 435 1.87 -25.70 15.79
CA ARG A 435 3.24 -25.94 15.31
C ARG A 435 3.97 -24.65 14.95
N ILE A 436 3.42 -23.49 15.33
CA ILE A 436 3.96 -22.19 14.93
C ILE A 436 5.34 -21.99 15.57
N GLU A 437 6.33 -21.82 14.71
CA GLU A 437 7.73 -21.55 15.00
C GLU A 437 8.06 -20.09 14.69
N VAL A 438 7.47 -19.51 13.64
CA VAL A 438 7.70 -18.12 13.21
C VAL A 438 6.37 -17.39 13.13
N LEU A 439 6.27 -16.24 13.80
CA LEU A 439 5.03 -15.47 13.89
C LEU A 439 5.27 -13.98 13.65
N TYR A 440 4.65 -13.44 12.60
CA TYR A 440 4.66 -12.02 12.28
C TYR A 440 3.32 -11.36 12.65
N LEU A 441 3.38 -10.36 13.51
CA LEU A 441 2.27 -9.58 14.06
C LEU A 441 2.56 -8.07 14.04
N ASP A 442 3.49 -7.65 13.19
CA ASP A 442 3.87 -6.24 12.99
C ASP A 442 2.64 -5.38 12.64
N HIS A 443 2.67 -4.10 13.03
CA HIS A 443 1.57 -3.16 12.76
C HIS A 443 0.18 -3.60 13.23
N THR A 444 0.07 -4.51 14.19
CA THR A 444 -1.21 -4.91 14.82
C THR A 444 -1.37 -4.29 16.21
N GLY A 445 -2.43 -4.69 16.92
CA GLY A 445 -2.72 -4.24 18.28
C GLY A 445 -1.89 -4.86 19.40
N VAL A 446 -0.74 -5.51 19.13
CA VAL A 446 0.14 -6.06 20.18
C VAL A 446 0.55 -4.98 21.17
N ASP A 447 0.43 -5.27 22.47
CA ASP A 447 0.90 -4.42 23.56
C ASP A 447 1.64 -5.23 24.63
N ASP A 448 2.08 -4.57 25.71
CA ASP A 448 2.77 -5.22 26.83
C ASP A 448 1.93 -6.32 27.49
N ALA A 449 0.59 -6.24 27.46
CA ALA A 449 -0.27 -7.28 28.01
C ALA A 449 -0.25 -8.54 27.15
N CYS A 450 -0.15 -8.41 25.82
CA CYS A 450 0.11 -9.53 24.92
C CYS A 450 1.44 -10.21 25.24
N LEU A 451 2.53 -9.46 25.46
CA LEU A 451 3.82 -10.06 25.84
C LEU A 451 3.75 -10.76 27.21
N ALA A 452 3.01 -10.20 28.16
CA ALA A 452 2.77 -10.85 29.45
C ALA A 452 1.90 -12.13 29.32
N ALA A 453 0.99 -12.19 28.34
CA ALA A 453 0.26 -13.42 28.00
C ALA A 453 1.21 -14.46 27.37
N LEU A 454 2.03 -14.03 26.40
CA LEU A 454 3.03 -14.88 25.76
C LEU A 454 3.97 -15.52 26.77
N ALA A 455 4.49 -14.74 27.73
CA ALA A 455 5.36 -15.21 28.80
C ALA A 455 4.81 -16.42 29.58
N LYS A 456 3.48 -16.55 29.70
CA LYS A 456 2.83 -17.67 30.41
C LYS A 456 2.84 -18.97 29.61
N VAL A 457 2.78 -18.87 28.29
CA VAL A 457 2.63 -20.01 27.37
C VAL A 457 3.94 -20.37 26.65
N LEU A 458 4.91 -19.46 26.60
CA LEU A 458 6.11 -19.54 25.76
C LEU A 458 6.94 -20.83 25.98
N LYS A 459 7.07 -21.29 27.22
CA LYS A 459 7.78 -22.56 27.56
C LYS A 459 7.11 -23.82 27.01
N HIS A 460 5.87 -23.71 26.54
CA HIS A 460 5.08 -24.82 26.01
C HIS A 460 4.83 -24.67 24.50
N SER A 461 5.20 -23.55 23.89
CA SER A 461 5.07 -23.32 22.45
C SER A 461 6.31 -23.78 21.67
N LYS A 462 6.15 -23.89 20.34
CA LYS A 462 7.25 -24.07 19.38
C LYS A 462 7.85 -22.76 18.86
N LEU A 463 7.31 -21.63 19.30
CA LEU A 463 7.70 -20.30 18.81
C LEU A 463 9.20 -20.03 19.02
N ALA A 464 9.90 -19.90 17.90
CA ALA A 464 11.31 -19.60 17.76
C ALA A 464 11.54 -18.13 17.36
N GLU A 465 10.65 -17.54 16.57
CA GLU A 465 10.79 -16.17 16.07
C GLU A 465 9.47 -15.40 16.19
N LEU A 466 9.56 -14.18 16.72
CA LEU A 466 8.42 -13.29 16.92
C LEU A 466 8.72 -11.91 16.34
N HIS A 467 7.89 -11.44 15.41
CA HIS A 467 7.98 -10.08 14.88
C HIS A 467 6.76 -9.28 15.33
N VAL A 468 7.02 -8.22 16.11
CA VAL A 468 6.00 -7.31 16.68
C VAL A 468 6.44 -5.86 16.50
N ASP A 469 7.17 -5.58 15.42
CA ASP A 469 7.62 -4.24 15.10
C ASP A 469 6.45 -3.30 14.79
N SER A 470 6.64 -2.02 15.09
CA SER A 470 5.65 -0.96 14.90
C SER A 470 4.30 -1.25 15.55
N THR A 471 4.32 -1.82 16.76
CA THR A 471 3.15 -2.09 17.60
C THR A 471 3.09 -1.15 18.81
N LYS A 472 2.55 -1.59 19.96
CA LYS A 472 2.44 -0.82 21.21
C LYS A 472 3.26 -1.44 22.34
N VAL A 473 4.27 -2.24 22.00
CA VAL A 473 5.20 -2.82 22.95
C VAL A 473 6.12 -1.73 23.50
N THR A 474 6.44 -1.79 24.79
CA THR A 474 7.37 -0.86 25.44
C THR A 474 8.54 -1.58 26.08
N ASP A 475 9.51 -0.82 26.60
CA ASP A 475 10.58 -1.36 27.45
C ASP A 475 10.06 -2.25 28.59
N ALA A 476 8.88 -1.95 29.15
CA ALA A 476 8.31 -2.74 30.24
C ALA A 476 7.90 -4.14 29.77
N GLY A 477 7.13 -4.23 28.68
CA GLY A 477 6.70 -5.52 28.13
C GLY A 477 7.86 -6.40 27.69
N VAL A 478 8.88 -5.82 27.02
CA VAL A 478 10.07 -6.58 26.62
C VAL A 478 10.80 -7.12 27.86
N ARG A 479 11.01 -6.29 28.88
CA ARG A 479 11.69 -6.72 30.12
C ARG A 479 10.92 -7.80 30.87
N ASP A 480 9.60 -7.75 30.85
CA ASP A 480 8.75 -8.77 31.46
C ASP A 480 8.82 -10.11 30.70
N LEU A 481 9.12 -10.10 29.39
CA LEU A 481 9.32 -11.31 28.60
C LEU A 481 10.68 -11.99 28.85
N LEU A 482 11.76 -11.22 29.09
CA LEU A 482 13.14 -11.72 29.17
C LEU A 482 13.35 -12.95 30.10
N PRO A 483 12.76 -13.03 31.31
CA PRO A 483 12.94 -14.17 32.20
C PRO A 483 12.47 -15.49 31.58
N HIS A 484 11.50 -15.43 30.67
CA HIS A 484 10.82 -16.59 30.09
C HIS A 484 11.52 -17.16 28.85
N ILE A 485 12.31 -16.35 28.14
CA ILE A 485 13.00 -16.73 26.90
C ILE A 485 13.94 -17.92 27.10
N GLY A 486 14.73 -17.92 28.18
CA GLY A 486 15.73 -18.97 28.41
C GLY A 486 15.15 -20.35 28.74
N ALA A 487 13.84 -20.46 28.95
CA ALA A 487 13.13 -21.72 29.18
C ALA A 487 12.21 -22.11 28.00
N SER A 488 12.33 -21.42 26.86
CA SER A 488 11.53 -21.66 25.65
C SER A 488 12.40 -21.87 24.40
N GLU A 489 11.75 -22.04 23.26
CA GLU A 489 12.40 -22.13 21.94
C GLU A 489 12.65 -20.76 21.28
N LEU A 490 12.24 -19.65 21.90
CA LEU A 490 12.36 -18.31 21.31
C LEU A 490 13.83 -17.90 21.17
N ARG A 491 14.26 -17.58 19.94
CA ARG A 491 15.62 -17.18 19.54
C ARG A 491 15.66 -15.86 18.79
N HIS A 492 14.53 -15.34 18.34
CA HIS A 492 14.45 -14.03 17.71
C HIS A 492 13.19 -13.28 18.16
N VAL A 493 13.36 -12.00 18.46
CA VAL A 493 12.24 -11.10 18.75
C VAL A 493 12.52 -9.75 18.11
N ASP A 494 11.76 -9.39 17.10
CA ASP A 494 11.80 -8.07 16.49
C ASP A 494 10.78 -7.14 17.14
N VAL A 495 11.28 -6.04 17.70
CA VAL A 495 10.49 -4.97 18.32
C VAL A 495 10.82 -3.61 17.72
N ALA A 496 11.40 -3.56 16.50
CA ALA A 496 11.69 -2.31 15.80
C ALA A 496 10.45 -1.41 15.71
N GLY A 497 10.63 -0.10 15.55
CA GLY A 497 9.49 0.83 15.42
C GLY A 497 8.62 1.04 16.68
N ASN A 498 8.85 0.33 17.78
CA ASN A 498 8.12 0.49 19.05
C ASN A 498 8.71 1.56 19.99
N GLY A 499 9.87 2.13 19.66
CA GLY A 499 10.57 3.08 20.54
C GLY A 499 11.17 2.45 21.81
N VAL A 500 11.43 1.14 21.80
CA VAL A 500 12.16 0.42 22.87
C VAL A 500 13.59 0.96 22.96
N SER A 501 14.06 1.25 24.19
CA SER A 501 15.39 1.82 24.37
C SER A 501 16.53 0.86 24.00
N ASP A 502 17.65 1.40 23.53
CA ASP A 502 18.89 0.65 23.23
C ASP A 502 19.33 -0.26 24.40
N ALA A 503 19.13 0.19 25.64
CA ALA A 503 19.46 -0.59 26.82
C ALA A 503 18.62 -1.87 26.94
N THR A 504 17.33 -1.78 26.60
CA THR A 504 16.44 -2.96 26.60
C THR A 504 16.67 -3.84 25.37
N MET A 505 16.95 -3.25 24.20
CA MET A 505 17.38 -4.01 23.01
C MET A 505 18.63 -4.83 23.30
N GLN A 506 19.64 -4.23 23.94
CA GLN A 506 20.85 -4.96 24.32
C GLN A 506 20.56 -6.11 25.30
N LEU A 507 19.61 -5.96 26.22
CA LEU A 507 19.20 -7.05 27.11
C LEU A 507 18.48 -8.17 26.34
N LEU A 508 17.65 -7.82 25.37
CA LEU A 508 16.96 -8.76 24.49
C LEU A 508 17.96 -9.54 23.63
N ASP A 509 18.86 -8.85 22.94
CA ASP A 509 19.91 -9.45 22.10
C ASP A 509 20.79 -10.40 22.91
N ASN A 510 21.20 -10.00 24.11
CA ASN A 510 21.98 -10.86 25.01
C ASN A 510 21.19 -12.09 25.47
N ARG A 511 19.87 -12.02 25.51
CA ARG A 511 19.01 -13.11 26.00
C ARG A 511 18.68 -14.09 24.88
N VAL A 512 18.42 -13.60 23.67
CA VAL A 512 18.10 -14.42 22.51
C VAL A 512 19.36 -14.95 21.80
N GLY A 513 20.47 -14.20 21.85
CA GLY A 513 21.78 -14.56 21.30
C GLY A 513 22.67 -15.40 22.21
N GLN A 514 22.19 -15.84 23.38
CA GLN A 514 22.88 -16.88 24.16
C GLN A 514 22.69 -18.24 23.46
N GLU A 515 23.57 -18.54 22.52
CA GLU A 515 23.82 -19.90 22.07
C GLU A 515 24.16 -20.77 23.30
N PHE A 516 23.41 -21.84 23.50
CA PHE A 516 23.78 -22.88 24.45
C PHE A 516 25.05 -23.57 23.93
N VAL A 517 26.18 -23.32 24.60
CA VAL A 517 27.43 -24.11 24.47
C VAL A 517 27.19 -25.57 24.83
#